data_AF-C6BUU0-F1
#
_entry.id   AF-C6BUU0-F1
#
_cell.length_a   1.000
_cell.length_b   1.000
_cell.length_c   1.000
_cell.angle_alpha   90.00
_cell.angle_beta   90.00
_cell.angle_gamma   90.00
#
_symmetry.space_group_name_H-M   'P 1'
#
loop_
_entity.id
_entity.type
_entity.pdbx_description
1 polymer ?
#
loop_
_entity_poly.entity_id
_entity_poly.type
_entity_poly.pdbx_seq_one_letter_code
_entity_poly.pdbx_strand_id
1 'polypeptide(L)'
;MNTQVNRLKKLIQANEVLANIESLVDLLPQLLRLAQDVTGAEASSILLYNEKKNVLEFAWAMNDVLGDKAMKNLKTGFELPMGQGIAGWVADHREALNVLDAQNDERFSKAADKKSGFVTKCILCTPIIHQGKLLGVVQVLNSIDKECFGKEDEELLESFGHLAGVALVRSELMLQRLNQQKFETQLEAAARIQKQFNPRQPELEGDNLIWGSSVPAQFVGGDLYDFIPNSDGSWYIYVADVSGKGLPAALIMSALWTRIRAEALGERTPGEMLKAVNVGAYEFMSGEVFATMVLLRYFPESGKCEFALAGHPSPLLVADGKVESLERPFGLPVGILEDGDFGTSEFVLNKGESLIIVTDGVDEARAGNGDFFGEERMEETLRQGGTPGAGEKLLKAVADWRGETPPNDDTTVVEIYRA
;
A
#
# COMPACT_ATOMS: atom_id res chain seq x y z
N MET A 1 -7.75 54.85 -1.75
CA MET A 1 -6.41 54.34 -1.38
C MET A 1 -6.44 53.52 -0.08
N ASN A 2 -7.14 53.94 0.98
CA ASN A 2 -7.22 53.18 2.24
C ASN A 2 -7.99 51.84 2.18
N THR A 3 -9.03 51.71 1.34
CA THR A 3 -9.89 50.52 1.30
C THR A 3 -9.21 49.29 0.67
N GLN A 4 -8.51 49.47 -0.46
CA GLN A 4 -7.74 48.40 -1.12
C GLN A 4 -6.58 47.86 -0.25
N VAL A 5 -5.91 48.74 0.50
CA VAL A 5 -4.84 48.35 1.44
C VAL A 5 -5.41 47.52 2.58
N ASN A 6 -6.59 47.88 3.11
CA ASN A 6 -7.26 47.10 4.14
C ASN A 6 -7.76 45.75 3.62
N ARG A 7 -8.28 45.69 2.39
CA ARG A 7 -8.68 44.47 1.69
C ARG A 7 -7.54 43.45 1.61
N LEU A 8 -6.39 43.90 1.11
CA LEU A 8 -5.21 43.06 0.93
C LEU A 8 -4.67 42.56 2.29
N LYS A 9 -4.67 43.41 3.32
CA LYS A 9 -4.27 43.00 4.68
C LYS A 9 -5.12 41.87 5.24
N LYS A 10 -6.45 41.95 5.12
CA LYS A 10 -7.36 40.90 5.60
C LYS A 10 -7.13 39.58 4.87
N LEU A 11 -6.91 39.60 3.55
CA LEU A 11 -6.62 38.40 2.76
C LEU A 11 -5.24 37.80 3.06
N ILE A 12 -4.22 38.62 3.29
CA ILE A 12 -2.90 38.15 3.71
C ILE A 12 -2.97 37.46 5.06
N GLN A 13 -3.64 38.08 6.04
CA GLN A 13 -3.83 37.50 7.37
C GLN A 13 -4.61 36.18 7.29
N ALA A 14 -5.65 36.12 6.46
CA ALA A 14 -6.37 34.88 6.21
C ALA A 14 -5.45 33.79 5.65
N ASN A 15 -4.63 34.12 4.63
CA ASN A 15 -3.68 33.17 4.06
C ASN A 15 -2.66 32.66 5.08
N GLU A 16 -2.11 33.53 5.94
CA GLU A 16 -1.15 33.13 6.99
C GLU A 16 -1.78 32.20 8.03
N VAL A 17 -3.00 32.48 8.48
CA VAL A 17 -3.72 31.62 9.44
C VAL A 17 -4.03 30.27 8.81
N LEU A 18 -4.57 30.27 7.59
CA LEU A 18 -4.88 29.04 6.87
C LEU A 18 -3.62 28.23 6.58
N ALA A 19 -2.48 28.87 6.32
CA ALA A 19 -1.24 28.19 5.98
C ALA A 19 -0.76 27.22 7.07
N ASN A 20 -1.09 27.47 8.33
CA ASN A 20 -0.59 26.71 9.48
C ASN A 20 -1.54 25.61 9.97
N ILE A 21 -2.69 25.41 9.31
CA ILE A 21 -3.68 24.41 9.73
C ILE A 21 -3.58 23.17 8.85
N GLU A 22 -3.35 22.03 9.51
CA GLU A 22 -3.13 20.73 8.86
C GLU A 22 -4.41 19.89 8.77
N SER A 23 -5.26 19.97 9.80
CA SER A 23 -6.47 19.17 9.96
C SER A 23 -7.70 19.86 9.38
N LEU A 24 -8.51 19.13 8.60
CA LEU A 24 -9.77 19.64 8.06
C LEU A 24 -10.74 20.10 9.18
N VAL A 25 -10.77 19.38 10.30
CA VAL A 25 -11.64 19.69 11.45
C VAL A 25 -11.30 21.04 12.06
N ASP A 26 -10.02 21.40 12.07
CA ASP A 26 -9.54 22.68 12.59
C ASP A 26 -9.57 23.77 11.51
N LEU A 27 -9.51 23.38 10.24
CA LEU A 27 -9.51 24.28 9.09
C LEU A 27 -10.88 24.90 8.85
N LEU A 28 -11.97 24.11 8.88
CA LEU A 28 -13.32 24.60 8.56
C LEU A 28 -13.79 25.75 9.49
N PRO A 29 -13.65 25.68 10.82
CA PRO A 29 -14.03 26.79 11.70
C PRO A 29 -13.21 28.06 11.44
N GLN A 30 -11.92 27.91 11.13
CA GLN A 30 -11.03 29.03 10.86
C GLN A 30 -11.34 29.68 9.51
N LEU A 31 -11.65 28.87 8.49
CA LEU A 31 -12.16 29.38 7.21
C LEU A 31 -13.41 30.24 7.42
N LEU A 32 -14.37 29.73 8.17
CA LEU A 32 -15.62 30.46 8.43
C LEU A 32 -15.40 31.75 9.24
N ARG A 33 -14.48 31.73 10.21
CA ARG A 33 -14.11 32.93 10.97
C ARG A 33 -13.54 34.01 10.05
N LEU A 34 -12.59 33.61 9.21
CA LEU A 34 -11.96 34.50 8.26
C LEU A 34 -12.95 35.02 7.22
N ALA A 35 -13.89 34.18 6.76
CA ALA A 35 -14.97 34.61 5.86
C ALA A 35 -15.83 35.71 6.49
N GLN A 36 -16.22 35.55 7.77
CA GLN A 36 -16.95 36.58 8.53
C GLN A 36 -16.11 37.85 8.73
N ASP A 37 -14.85 37.71 9.15
CA ASP A 37 -13.97 38.86 9.42
C ASP A 37 -13.67 39.67 8.15
N VAL A 38 -13.49 38.98 7.02
CA VAL A 38 -13.23 39.59 5.71
C VAL A 38 -14.46 40.38 5.24
N THR A 39 -15.66 39.82 5.37
CA THR A 39 -16.92 40.39 4.82
C THR A 39 -17.76 41.20 5.81
N GLY A 40 -17.47 41.14 7.12
CA GLY A 40 -18.29 41.75 8.17
C GLY A 40 -19.66 41.08 8.34
N ALA A 41 -19.70 39.74 8.27
CA ALA A 41 -20.94 38.96 8.32
C ALA A 41 -21.28 38.42 9.72
N GLU A 42 -22.57 38.37 10.04
CA GLU A 42 -23.11 37.89 11.32
C GLU A 42 -22.98 36.37 11.49
N ALA A 43 -23.10 35.63 10.39
CA ALA A 43 -22.97 34.18 10.38
C ALA A 43 -22.34 33.69 9.08
N SER A 44 -21.80 32.47 9.11
CA SER A 44 -21.23 31.83 7.93
C SER A 44 -21.43 30.31 7.96
N SER A 45 -21.44 29.69 6.79
CA SER A 45 -21.52 28.24 6.62
C SER A 45 -20.68 27.78 5.44
N ILE A 46 -20.24 26.53 5.50
CA ILE A 46 -19.51 25.87 4.41
C ILE A 46 -20.16 24.53 4.13
N LEU A 47 -20.45 24.29 2.86
CA LEU A 47 -20.95 23.04 2.35
C LEU A 47 -19.88 22.44 1.44
N LEU A 48 -19.49 21.19 1.66
CA LEU A 48 -18.50 20.51 0.84
C LEU A 48 -19.19 19.67 -0.22
N TYR A 49 -18.64 19.65 -1.43
CA TYR A 49 -19.22 18.91 -2.54
C TYR A 49 -18.83 17.44 -2.47
N ASN A 50 -19.83 16.55 -2.42
CA ASN A 50 -19.66 15.12 -2.55
C ASN A 50 -19.90 14.71 -4.01
N GLU A 51 -18.80 14.51 -4.74
CA GLU A 51 -18.80 14.14 -6.16
C GLU A 51 -19.52 12.81 -6.43
N LYS A 52 -19.44 11.83 -5.50
CA LYS A 52 -20.06 10.51 -5.69
C LYS A 52 -21.58 10.54 -5.60
N LYS A 53 -22.12 11.37 -4.70
CA LYS A 53 -23.57 11.55 -4.51
C LYS A 53 -24.14 12.69 -5.36
N ASN A 54 -23.28 13.54 -5.91
CA ASN A 54 -23.62 14.78 -6.58
C ASN A 54 -24.50 15.72 -5.71
N VAL A 55 -24.06 15.93 -4.47
CA VAL A 55 -24.74 16.80 -3.48
C VAL A 55 -23.73 17.66 -2.73
N LEU A 56 -24.18 18.78 -2.18
CA LEU A 56 -23.46 19.56 -1.17
C LEU A 56 -23.82 19.03 0.22
N GLU A 57 -22.81 18.62 0.99
CA GLU A 57 -22.95 18.18 2.37
C GLU A 57 -22.62 19.34 3.31
N PHE A 58 -23.51 19.64 4.24
CA PHE A 58 -23.29 20.70 5.22
C PHE A 58 -22.15 20.33 6.18
N ALA A 59 -20.99 20.97 6.04
CA ALA A 59 -19.78 20.58 6.75
C ALA A 59 -19.58 21.35 8.06
N TRP A 60 -19.84 22.66 8.05
CA TRP A 60 -19.78 23.49 9.25
C TRP A 60 -20.60 24.77 9.13
N ALA A 61 -21.01 25.33 10.27
CA ALA A 61 -21.55 26.68 10.36
C ALA A 61 -21.12 27.38 11.65
N MET A 62 -21.05 28.70 11.59
CA MET A 62 -20.70 29.56 12.69
C MET A 62 -21.67 30.74 12.77
N ASN A 63 -22.07 31.08 13.99
CA ASN A 63 -22.89 32.24 14.30
C ASN A 63 -22.43 32.76 15.67
N ASP A 64 -21.96 34.00 15.72
CA ASP A 64 -21.43 34.62 16.94
C ASP A 64 -22.51 34.92 18.00
N VAL A 65 -23.80 34.88 17.63
CA VAL A 65 -24.97 35.20 18.46
C VAL A 65 -25.63 33.97 19.10
N LEU A 66 -25.59 32.79 18.47
CA LEU A 66 -26.34 31.60 18.92
C LEU A 66 -25.54 30.60 19.78
N GLY A 67 -24.20 30.70 19.80
CA GLY A 67 -23.31 29.83 20.57
C GLY A 67 -23.33 28.34 20.17
N ASP A 68 -22.36 27.58 20.69
CA ASP A 68 -22.05 26.18 20.29
C ASP A 68 -23.21 25.17 20.33
N LYS A 69 -24.33 25.49 20.99
CA LYS A 69 -25.49 24.57 21.15
C LYS A 69 -26.29 24.39 19.86
N ALA A 70 -26.34 25.37 18.95
CA ALA A 70 -27.00 25.22 17.65
C ALA A 70 -26.19 24.37 16.66
N MET A 71 -24.86 24.33 16.82
CA MET A 71 -23.93 23.62 15.93
C MET A 71 -23.97 22.09 16.08
N LYS A 72 -24.36 21.54 17.23
CA LYS A 72 -24.45 20.08 17.43
C LYS A 72 -25.55 19.40 16.61
N ASN A 73 -26.60 20.14 16.22
CA ASN A 73 -27.75 19.57 15.50
C ASN A 73 -27.62 19.62 13.96
N LEU A 74 -26.67 20.41 13.43
CA LEU A 74 -26.40 20.52 11.99
C LEU A 74 -25.30 19.58 11.49
N LYS A 75 -24.52 18.96 12.41
CA LYS A 75 -23.35 18.12 12.10
C LYS A 75 -23.66 16.79 11.41
N THR A 76 -24.92 16.44 11.17
CA THR A 76 -25.27 15.15 10.55
C THR A 76 -26.47 15.28 9.61
N GLY A 77 -26.23 15.18 8.30
CA GLY A 77 -27.22 14.67 7.34
C GLY A 77 -28.04 15.67 6.53
N PHE A 78 -27.69 16.97 6.47
CA PHE A 78 -28.31 17.87 5.49
C PHE A 78 -27.52 17.85 4.18
N GLU A 79 -28.06 17.10 3.21
CA GLU A 79 -27.58 17.05 1.83
C GLU A 79 -28.42 18.00 0.97
N LEU A 80 -27.76 18.83 0.18
CA LEU A 80 -28.38 19.75 -0.76
C LEU A 80 -28.00 19.33 -2.18
N PRO A 81 -28.95 18.79 -2.97
CA PRO A 81 -28.74 18.53 -4.39
C PRO A 81 -28.21 19.73 -5.16
N MET A 82 -27.41 19.46 -6.19
CA MET A 82 -26.93 20.48 -7.12
C MET A 82 -28.10 21.25 -7.74
N GLY A 83 -27.93 22.56 -7.93
CA GLY A 83 -28.97 23.47 -8.43
C GLY A 83 -30.08 23.80 -7.42
N GLN A 84 -30.19 23.07 -6.31
CA GLN A 84 -31.22 23.33 -5.30
C GLN A 84 -30.77 24.40 -4.31
N GLY A 85 -31.63 25.39 -4.12
CA GLY A 85 -31.38 26.51 -3.21
C GLY A 85 -30.20 27.38 -3.62
N ILE A 86 -29.88 28.38 -2.79
CA ILE A 86 -28.84 29.37 -3.13
C ILE A 86 -27.47 28.71 -3.25
N ALA A 87 -27.08 27.84 -2.30
CA ALA A 87 -25.81 27.12 -2.36
C ALA A 87 -25.73 26.16 -3.55
N GLY A 88 -26.79 25.38 -3.81
CA GLY A 88 -26.81 24.45 -4.94
C GLY A 88 -26.76 25.18 -6.28
N TRP A 89 -27.43 26.34 -6.40
CA TRP A 89 -27.33 27.19 -7.59
C TRP A 89 -25.89 27.66 -7.83
N VAL A 90 -25.22 28.16 -6.79
CA VAL A 90 -23.81 28.62 -6.86
C VAL A 90 -22.87 27.48 -7.22
N ALA A 91 -23.08 26.29 -6.66
CA ALA A 91 -22.30 25.11 -7.00
C ALA A 91 -22.48 24.69 -8.47
N ASP A 92 -23.71 24.75 -8.97
CA ASP A 92 -24.07 24.36 -10.35
C ASP A 92 -23.52 25.36 -11.39
N HIS A 93 -23.65 26.65 -11.12
CA HIS A 93 -23.23 27.72 -12.03
C HIS A 93 -21.76 28.10 -11.86
N ARG A 94 -21.14 27.75 -10.72
CA ARG A 94 -19.75 28.08 -10.37
C ARG A 94 -19.47 29.57 -10.34
N GLU A 95 -20.47 30.35 -9.96
CA GLU A 95 -20.43 31.80 -9.86
C GLU A 95 -20.91 32.26 -8.48
N ALA A 96 -20.34 33.33 -7.95
CA ALA A 96 -20.82 33.91 -6.71
C ALA A 96 -22.22 34.51 -6.89
N LEU A 97 -23.00 34.52 -5.81
CA LEU A 97 -24.35 35.04 -5.81
C LEU A 97 -24.60 35.85 -4.54
N ASN A 98 -24.98 37.11 -4.72
CA ASN A 98 -25.39 38.02 -3.65
C ASN A 98 -26.91 38.24 -3.70
N VAL A 99 -27.61 37.78 -2.67
CA VAL A 99 -29.06 37.93 -2.54
C VAL A 99 -29.35 38.94 -1.43
N LEU A 100 -29.90 40.08 -1.84
CA LEU A 100 -30.17 41.23 -0.96
C LEU A 100 -31.45 41.05 -0.12
N ASP A 101 -32.38 40.21 -0.57
CA ASP A 101 -33.60 39.86 0.17
C ASP A 101 -33.84 38.35 0.11
N ALA A 102 -33.21 37.64 1.04
CA ALA A 102 -33.30 36.19 1.11
C ALA A 102 -34.73 35.72 1.43
N GLN A 103 -35.53 36.49 2.16
CA GLN A 103 -36.88 36.06 2.56
C GLN A 103 -37.86 36.05 1.38
N ASN A 104 -37.55 36.75 0.30
CA ASN A 104 -38.35 36.82 -0.92
C ASN A 104 -37.71 36.12 -2.13
N ASP A 105 -36.52 35.53 -2.01
CA ASP A 105 -35.88 34.75 -3.07
C ASP A 105 -36.48 33.34 -3.15
N GLU A 106 -36.94 32.93 -4.34
CA GLU A 106 -37.58 31.62 -4.57
C GLU A 106 -36.66 30.42 -4.27
N ARG A 107 -35.34 30.62 -4.35
CA ARG A 107 -34.34 29.58 -4.05
C ARG A 107 -34.10 29.47 -2.55
N PHE A 108 -34.47 30.46 -1.74
CA PHE A 108 -34.18 30.43 -0.31
C PHE A 108 -35.16 29.53 0.46
N SER A 109 -34.63 28.51 1.15
CA SER A 109 -35.43 27.66 2.03
C SER A 109 -35.46 28.20 3.46
N LYS A 110 -36.64 28.61 3.92
CA LYS A 110 -36.88 29.07 5.31
C LYS A 110 -36.82 27.97 6.36
N ALA A 111 -36.52 26.72 5.97
CA ALA A 111 -36.49 25.58 6.88
C ALA A 111 -35.36 25.69 7.92
N ALA A 112 -34.19 26.20 7.52
CA ALA A 112 -33.05 26.40 8.41
C ALA A 112 -33.30 27.54 9.40
N ASP A 113 -33.82 28.69 8.94
CA ASP A 113 -34.22 29.83 9.76
C ASP A 113 -35.25 29.42 10.83
N LYS A 114 -36.31 28.70 10.43
CA LYS A 114 -37.35 28.21 11.37
C LYS A 114 -36.81 27.29 12.46
N LYS A 115 -35.82 26.45 12.14
CA LYS A 115 -35.21 25.51 13.10
C LYS A 115 -34.21 26.19 14.03
N SER A 116 -33.48 27.19 13.54
CA SER A 116 -32.44 27.89 14.29
C SER A 116 -32.93 29.11 15.05
N GLY A 117 -34.08 29.68 14.66
CA GLY A 117 -34.55 30.98 15.15
C GLY A 117 -33.78 32.17 14.56
N PHE A 118 -32.83 31.92 13.65
CA PHE A 118 -32.10 32.94 12.91
C PHE A 118 -32.95 33.45 11.75
N VAL A 119 -32.88 34.76 11.46
CA VAL A 119 -33.57 35.35 10.31
C VAL A 119 -32.53 35.82 9.30
N THR A 120 -32.45 35.11 8.18
CA THR A 120 -31.57 35.48 7.07
C THR A 120 -32.21 36.60 6.26
N LYS A 121 -31.66 37.81 6.34
CA LYS A 121 -32.10 38.99 5.56
C LYS A 121 -31.43 39.01 4.19
N CYS A 122 -30.11 38.84 4.18
CA CYS A 122 -29.31 38.77 2.97
C CYS A 122 -28.24 37.67 3.08
N ILE A 123 -27.80 37.17 1.93
CA ILE A 123 -26.88 36.04 1.82
C ILE A 123 -25.94 36.26 0.65
N LEU A 124 -24.65 36.11 0.90
CA LEU A 124 -23.60 36.12 -0.10
C LEU A 124 -22.95 34.74 -0.12
N CYS A 125 -22.95 34.10 -1.30
CA CYS A 125 -22.38 32.78 -1.52
C CYS A 125 -21.30 32.85 -2.59
N THR A 126 -20.21 32.11 -2.42
CA THR A 126 -19.20 31.90 -3.47
C THR A 126 -18.83 30.42 -3.56
N PRO A 127 -18.53 29.91 -4.76
CA PRO A 127 -18.02 28.56 -4.88
C PRO A 127 -16.57 28.51 -4.38
N ILE A 128 -16.18 27.34 -3.87
CA ILE A 128 -14.80 27.01 -3.51
C ILE A 128 -14.27 26.13 -4.64
N ILE A 129 -13.35 26.67 -5.44
CA ILE A 129 -12.85 26.01 -6.65
C ILE A 129 -11.33 25.96 -6.63
N HIS A 130 -10.77 24.81 -6.95
CA HIS A 130 -9.33 24.64 -7.18
C HIS A 130 -9.09 23.94 -8.52
N GLN A 131 -8.28 24.55 -9.40
CA GLN A 131 -7.97 24.03 -10.74
C GLN A 131 -9.22 23.59 -11.55
N GLY A 132 -10.32 24.35 -11.44
CA GLY A 132 -11.57 24.04 -12.13
C GLY A 132 -12.44 22.95 -11.49
N LYS A 133 -11.98 22.31 -10.40
CA LYS A 133 -12.77 21.38 -9.59
C LYS A 133 -13.54 22.12 -8.50
N LEU A 134 -14.85 21.91 -8.43
CA LEU A 134 -15.69 22.39 -7.33
C LEU A 134 -15.41 21.54 -6.08
N LEU A 135 -15.10 22.19 -4.97
CA LEU A 135 -14.85 21.56 -3.68
C LEU A 135 -15.98 21.81 -2.68
N GLY A 136 -16.76 22.87 -2.89
CA GLY A 136 -17.83 23.27 -2.00
C GLY A 136 -18.31 24.69 -2.26
N VAL A 137 -19.09 25.21 -1.32
CA VAL A 137 -19.62 26.56 -1.32
C VAL A 137 -19.46 27.14 0.07
N VAL A 138 -18.95 28.36 0.18
CA VAL A 138 -18.99 29.15 1.42
C VAL A 138 -20.09 30.19 1.31
N GLN A 139 -20.83 30.34 2.39
CA GLN A 139 -21.93 31.29 2.52
C GLN A 139 -21.67 32.18 3.73
N VAL A 140 -21.98 33.46 3.59
CA VAL A 140 -22.02 34.42 4.68
C VAL A 140 -23.40 35.08 4.71
N LEU A 141 -23.94 35.27 5.91
CA LEU A 141 -25.31 35.71 6.15
C LEU A 141 -25.31 36.99 6.95
N ASN A 142 -26.17 37.94 6.55
CA ASN A 142 -26.39 39.25 7.16
C ASN A 142 -25.11 40.09 7.35
N SER A 143 -25.05 41.27 6.72
CA SER A 143 -23.98 42.22 7.07
C SER A 143 -24.26 42.87 8.43
N ILE A 144 -23.21 43.05 9.22
CA ILE A 144 -23.29 43.68 10.56
C ILE A 144 -23.38 45.21 10.44
N ASP A 145 -22.57 45.80 9.57
CA ASP A 145 -22.41 47.27 9.47
C ASP A 145 -23.21 47.90 8.31
N LYS A 146 -23.77 47.08 7.42
CA LYS A 146 -24.48 47.50 6.21
C LYS A 146 -25.87 46.89 6.17
N GLU A 147 -26.76 47.45 5.35
CA GLU A 147 -28.07 46.84 5.10
C GLU A 147 -27.93 45.46 4.42
N CYS A 148 -27.03 45.35 3.44
CA CYS A 148 -26.66 44.11 2.74
C CYS A 148 -25.21 44.14 2.26
N PHE A 149 -24.71 42.99 1.78
CA PHE A 149 -23.40 42.88 1.15
C PHE A 149 -23.37 43.66 -0.17
N GLY A 150 -22.25 44.35 -0.44
CA GLY A 150 -21.99 45.04 -1.69
C GLY A 150 -20.94 44.34 -2.54
N LYS A 151 -20.65 44.93 -3.71
CA LYS A 151 -19.66 44.40 -4.67
C LYS A 151 -18.27 44.19 -4.08
N GLU A 152 -17.84 45.03 -3.15
CA GLU A 152 -16.54 44.85 -2.48
C GLU A 152 -16.51 43.58 -1.61
N ASP A 153 -17.63 43.24 -0.97
CA ASP A 153 -17.76 42.04 -0.15
C ASP A 153 -17.82 40.79 -1.03
N GLU A 154 -18.47 40.86 -2.20
CA GLU A 154 -18.46 39.81 -3.23
C GLU A 154 -17.04 39.47 -3.68
N GLU A 155 -16.29 40.47 -4.16
CA GLU A 155 -14.93 40.26 -4.66
C GLU A 155 -13.98 39.75 -3.55
N LEU A 156 -14.24 40.16 -2.31
CA LEU A 156 -13.52 39.68 -1.13
C LEU A 156 -13.82 38.22 -0.82
N LEU A 157 -15.09 37.84 -0.80
CA LEU A 157 -15.50 36.48 -0.52
C LEU A 157 -15.04 35.54 -1.65
N GLU A 158 -15.11 35.95 -2.92
CA GLU A 158 -14.57 35.18 -4.05
C GLU A 158 -13.06 34.93 -3.89
N SER A 159 -12.30 35.98 -3.56
CA SER A 159 -10.86 35.86 -3.29
C SER A 159 -10.60 34.88 -2.13
N PHE A 160 -11.42 34.95 -1.09
CA PHE A 160 -11.39 34.02 0.03
C PHE A 160 -11.76 32.58 -0.40
N GLY A 161 -12.74 32.39 -1.27
CA GLY A 161 -13.14 31.10 -1.84
C GLY A 161 -11.98 30.41 -2.57
N HIS A 162 -11.14 31.17 -3.28
CA HIS A 162 -9.92 30.62 -3.87
C HIS A 162 -8.89 30.18 -2.82
N LEU A 163 -8.64 30.99 -1.78
CA LEU A 163 -7.74 30.63 -0.68
C LEU A 163 -8.23 29.39 0.08
N ALA A 164 -9.54 29.34 0.34
CA ALA A 164 -10.21 28.18 0.94
C ALA A 164 -9.99 26.93 0.09
N GLY A 165 -10.11 27.03 -1.23
CA GLY A 165 -9.91 25.90 -2.13
C GLY A 165 -8.50 25.33 -2.08
N VAL A 166 -7.48 26.19 -2.05
CA VAL A 166 -6.07 25.78 -1.87
C VAL A 166 -5.88 25.07 -0.52
N ALA A 167 -6.43 25.64 0.56
CA ALA A 167 -6.28 25.08 1.89
C ALA A 167 -6.96 23.71 2.05
N LEU A 168 -8.16 23.54 1.48
CA LEU A 168 -8.89 22.27 1.50
C LEU A 168 -8.14 21.16 0.77
N VAL A 169 -7.70 21.40 -0.48
CA VAL A 169 -6.93 20.42 -1.26
C VAL A 169 -5.64 20.03 -0.55
N ARG A 170 -4.95 21.01 0.04
CA ARG A 170 -3.73 20.74 0.80
C ARG A 170 -4.00 19.85 2.01
N SER A 171 -5.06 20.12 2.78
CA SER A 171 -5.42 19.29 3.94
C SER A 171 -5.74 17.85 3.51
N GLU A 172 -6.46 17.67 2.41
CA GLU A 172 -6.75 16.34 1.85
C GLU A 172 -5.46 15.61 1.44
N LEU A 173 -4.58 16.27 0.68
CA LEU A 173 -3.28 15.70 0.27
C LEU A 173 -2.38 15.35 1.46
N MET A 174 -2.41 16.17 2.52
CA MET A 174 -1.65 15.91 3.74
C MET A 174 -2.16 14.67 4.47
N LEU A 175 -3.48 14.51 4.59
CA LEU A 175 -4.08 13.31 5.17
C LEU A 175 -3.74 12.05 4.36
N GLN A 176 -3.76 12.14 3.02
CA GLN A 176 -3.35 11.04 2.15
C GLN A 176 -1.88 10.65 2.39
N ARG A 177 -0.97 11.64 2.46
CA ARG A 177 0.45 11.40 2.77
C ARG A 177 0.65 10.77 4.15
N LEU A 178 -0.04 11.26 5.17
CA LEU A 178 0.06 10.69 6.52
C LEU A 178 -0.42 9.23 6.56
N ASN A 179 -1.50 8.91 5.84
CA ASN A 179 -1.98 7.54 5.72
C ASN A 179 -1.00 6.65 4.95
N GLN A 180 -0.41 7.15 3.86
CA GLN A 180 0.63 6.44 3.12
C GLN A 180 1.87 6.17 3.99
N GLN A 181 2.38 7.17 4.69
CA GLN A 181 3.53 7.03 5.60
C GLN A 181 3.27 6.02 6.72
N LYS A 182 2.07 6.06 7.31
CA LYS A 182 1.65 5.06 8.31
C LYS A 182 1.64 3.66 7.72
N PHE A 183 1.12 3.50 6.52
CA PHE A 183 1.08 2.21 5.82
C PHE A 183 2.49 1.69 5.48
N GLU A 184 3.37 2.56 4.97
CA GLU A 184 4.78 2.22 4.71
C GLU A 184 5.50 1.80 6.00
N THR A 185 5.29 2.52 7.10
CA THR A 185 5.86 2.16 8.42
C THR A 185 5.40 0.78 8.89
N GLN A 186 4.14 0.42 8.63
CA GLN A 186 3.60 -0.92 8.94
C GLN A 186 4.25 -2.00 8.07
N LEU A 187 4.46 -1.73 6.77
CA LEU A 187 5.15 -2.65 5.86
C LEU A 187 6.62 -2.84 6.25
N GLU A 188 7.34 -1.79 6.65
CA GLU A 188 8.70 -1.90 7.17
C GLU A 188 8.78 -2.76 8.44
N ALA A 189 7.79 -2.62 9.33
CA ALA A 189 7.70 -3.45 10.52
C ALA A 189 7.48 -4.93 10.15
N ALA A 190 6.61 -5.22 9.18
CA ALA A 190 6.38 -6.56 8.65
C ALA A 190 7.65 -7.14 8.00
N ALA A 191 8.35 -6.36 7.18
CA ALA A 191 9.63 -6.72 6.55
C ALA A 191 10.69 -7.11 7.59
N ARG A 192 10.77 -6.35 8.70
CA ARG A 192 11.70 -6.66 9.79
C ARG A 192 11.35 -7.97 10.50
N ILE A 193 10.07 -8.32 10.63
CA ILE A 193 9.65 -9.61 11.18
C ILE A 193 10.01 -10.72 10.20
N GLN A 194 9.72 -10.54 8.91
CA GLN A 194 10.02 -11.52 7.87
C GLN A 194 11.51 -11.86 7.79
N LYS A 195 12.39 -10.85 7.90
CA LYS A 195 13.84 -11.03 7.96
C LYS A 195 14.31 -11.91 9.12
N GLN A 196 13.51 -12.10 10.18
CA GLN A 196 13.84 -13.01 11.28
C GLN A 196 13.64 -14.49 10.91
N PHE A 197 12.89 -14.78 9.83
CA PHE A 197 12.75 -16.13 9.29
C PHE A 197 13.95 -16.56 8.46
N ASN A 198 14.81 -15.63 8.03
CA ASN A 198 16.01 -15.96 7.29
C ASN A 198 16.89 -16.91 8.12
N PRO A 199 17.22 -18.11 7.59
CA PRO A 199 18.02 -19.07 8.32
C PRO A 199 19.43 -18.54 8.53
N ARG A 200 20.06 -18.99 9.63
CA ARG A 200 21.51 -18.87 9.76
C ARG A 200 22.16 -19.89 8.83
N GLN A 201 23.19 -19.47 8.12
CA GLN A 201 23.99 -20.39 7.32
C GLN A 201 24.65 -21.42 8.24
N PRO A 202 24.49 -22.73 7.97
CA PRO A 202 25.10 -23.78 8.76
C PRO A 202 26.63 -23.70 8.75
N GLU A 203 27.25 -23.90 9.91
CA GLU A 203 28.68 -24.22 9.99
C GLU A 203 28.84 -25.74 9.81
N LEU A 204 29.34 -26.16 8.65
CA LEU A 204 29.55 -27.57 8.32
C LEU A 204 31.02 -27.97 8.53
N GLU A 205 31.26 -29.28 8.68
CA GLU A 205 32.63 -29.80 8.73
C GLU A 205 33.32 -29.72 7.36
N GLY A 206 34.62 -29.42 7.39
CA GLY A 206 35.44 -29.28 6.17
C GLY A 206 35.06 -28.06 5.35
N ASP A 207 35.25 -28.15 4.03
CA ASP A 207 34.93 -27.07 3.08
C ASP A 207 33.51 -27.23 2.48
N ASN A 208 32.63 -28.02 3.12
CA ASN A 208 31.23 -28.15 2.72
C ASN A 208 30.47 -26.84 2.95
N LEU A 209 29.48 -26.55 2.10
CA LEU A 209 28.70 -25.31 2.16
C LEU A 209 27.21 -25.57 2.05
N ILE A 210 26.42 -24.91 2.90
CA ILE A 210 25.01 -24.63 2.67
C ILE A 210 24.85 -23.12 2.75
N TRP A 211 24.46 -22.51 1.63
CA TRP A 211 24.29 -21.07 1.49
C TRP A 211 22.93 -20.77 0.88
N GLY A 212 22.36 -19.63 1.23
CA GLY A 212 21.16 -19.15 0.58
C GLY A 212 20.92 -17.67 0.81
N SER A 213 20.22 -17.06 -0.12
CA SER A 213 19.82 -15.66 -0.07
C SER A 213 18.47 -15.48 -0.76
N SER A 214 17.65 -14.59 -0.22
CA SER A 214 16.38 -14.17 -0.81
C SER A 214 16.30 -12.65 -0.79
N VAL A 215 15.94 -12.07 -1.92
CA VAL A 215 15.78 -10.63 -2.13
C VAL A 215 14.34 -10.37 -2.53
N PRO A 216 13.51 -9.77 -1.66
CA PRO A 216 12.12 -9.51 -1.99
C PRO A 216 11.99 -8.38 -3.04
N ALA A 217 10.95 -8.47 -3.88
CA ALA A 217 10.63 -7.44 -4.88
C ALA A 217 10.07 -6.17 -4.26
N GLN A 218 9.42 -6.30 -3.10
CA GLN A 218 8.80 -5.22 -2.36
C GLN A 218 9.33 -5.18 -0.92
N PHE A 219 8.60 -4.54 -0.01
CA PHE A 219 8.95 -4.57 1.42
C PHE A 219 8.97 -6.00 1.98
N VAL A 220 8.05 -6.85 1.53
CA VAL A 220 7.90 -8.25 1.93
C VAL A 220 7.70 -9.14 0.70
N GLY A 221 8.15 -10.39 0.79
CA GLY A 221 8.06 -11.39 -0.29
C GLY A 221 7.17 -12.60 0.02
N GLY A 222 6.81 -13.37 -1.00
CA GLY A 222 6.24 -14.71 -0.93
C GLY A 222 7.30 -15.82 -0.86
N ASP A 223 8.53 -15.53 -1.31
CA ASP A 223 9.64 -16.48 -1.26
C ASP A 223 10.09 -16.83 0.18
N LEU A 224 10.50 -18.08 0.35
CA LEU A 224 11.01 -18.62 1.61
C LEU A 224 12.03 -19.72 1.39
N TYR A 225 13.06 -19.75 2.24
CA TYR A 225 13.96 -20.88 2.35
C TYR A 225 14.40 -21.08 3.80
N ASP A 226 14.82 -22.29 4.17
CA ASP A 226 15.31 -22.61 5.51
C ASP A 226 16.29 -23.79 5.49
N PHE A 227 17.07 -23.90 6.56
CA PHE A 227 18.03 -24.98 6.81
C PHE A 227 17.78 -25.54 8.22
N ILE A 228 17.26 -26.76 8.30
CA ILE A 228 16.82 -27.35 9.57
C ILE A 228 17.67 -28.60 9.87
N PRO A 229 18.46 -28.60 10.95
CA PRO A 229 19.27 -29.76 11.33
C PRO A 229 18.41 -30.87 11.93
N ASN A 230 18.76 -32.12 11.62
CA ASN A 230 18.15 -33.31 12.19
C ASN A 230 19.11 -33.99 13.19
N SER A 231 18.51 -34.82 14.06
CA SER A 231 19.19 -35.64 15.07
C SER A 231 20.21 -36.63 14.48
N ASP A 232 19.98 -37.09 13.25
CA ASP A 232 20.79 -38.06 12.52
C ASP A 232 21.94 -37.43 11.72
N GLY A 233 22.17 -36.13 11.89
CA GLY A 233 23.19 -35.36 11.17
C GLY A 233 22.78 -34.92 9.76
N SER A 234 21.57 -35.26 9.30
CA SER A 234 21.02 -34.73 8.06
C SER A 234 20.47 -33.31 8.23
N TRP A 235 20.22 -32.63 7.12
CA TRP A 235 19.60 -31.30 7.07
C TRP A 235 18.38 -31.33 6.16
N TYR A 236 17.23 -30.84 6.63
CA TYR A 236 16.18 -30.41 5.71
C TYR A 236 16.53 -29.05 5.13
N ILE A 237 16.39 -28.94 3.82
CA ILE A 237 16.64 -27.73 3.06
C ILE A 237 15.46 -27.55 2.11
N TYR A 238 14.87 -26.37 2.09
CA TYR A 238 13.77 -26.11 1.16
C TYR A 238 13.83 -24.70 0.60
N VAL A 239 13.23 -24.56 -0.58
CA VAL A 239 12.86 -23.29 -1.20
C VAL A 239 11.39 -23.38 -1.56
N ALA A 240 10.64 -22.34 -1.26
CA ALA A 240 9.23 -22.22 -1.56
C ALA A 240 8.93 -20.82 -2.08
N ASP A 241 7.97 -20.75 -3.00
CA ASP A 241 7.43 -19.51 -3.54
C ASP A 241 5.90 -19.56 -3.44
N VAL A 242 5.32 -18.53 -2.83
CA VAL A 242 3.87 -18.41 -2.61
C VAL A 242 3.27 -17.55 -3.72
N SER A 243 2.26 -18.09 -4.40
CA SER A 243 1.58 -17.37 -5.47
C SER A 243 0.94 -16.06 -4.98
N GLY A 244 1.14 -15.01 -5.78
CA GLY A 244 0.75 -13.65 -5.43
C GLY A 244 1.96 -12.79 -5.11
N LYS A 245 1.77 -11.67 -4.40
CA LYS A 245 2.86 -10.77 -4.02
C LYS A 245 2.48 -9.84 -2.88
N GLY A 246 3.49 -9.27 -2.23
CA GLY A 246 3.32 -8.31 -1.14
C GLY A 246 2.75 -8.94 0.12
N LEU A 247 1.97 -8.16 0.89
CA LEU A 247 1.54 -8.56 2.24
C LEU A 247 0.73 -9.86 2.31
N PRO A 248 -0.24 -10.16 1.42
CA PRO A 248 -0.98 -11.41 1.46
C PRO A 248 -0.08 -12.65 1.31
N ALA A 249 0.82 -12.64 0.32
CA ALA A 249 1.76 -13.74 0.08
C ALA A 249 2.72 -13.92 1.27
N ALA A 250 3.22 -12.82 1.84
CA ALA A 250 4.11 -12.85 3.01
C ALA A 250 3.44 -13.46 4.27
N LEU A 251 2.14 -13.27 4.46
CA LEU A 251 1.39 -13.87 5.57
C LEU A 251 1.23 -15.39 5.39
N ILE A 252 0.90 -15.83 4.17
CA ILE A 252 0.82 -17.25 3.82
C ILE A 252 2.19 -17.91 3.97
N MET A 253 3.23 -17.24 3.48
CA MET A 253 4.62 -17.67 3.65
C MET A 253 4.96 -17.89 5.14
N SER A 254 4.61 -16.94 6.01
CA SER A 254 4.87 -17.04 7.46
C SER A 254 4.14 -18.23 8.12
N ALA A 255 2.90 -18.51 7.67
CA ALA A 255 2.13 -19.67 8.12
C ALA A 255 2.76 -20.99 7.65
N LEU A 256 3.18 -21.04 6.37
CA LEU A 256 3.89 -22.19 5.80
C LEU A 256 5.21 -22.44 6.53
N TRP A 257 6.03 -21.41 6.75
CA TRP A 257 7.28 -21.52 7.52
C TRP A 257 7.06 -22.19 8.88
N THR A 258 6.03 -21.74 9.61
CA THR A 258 5.67 -22.29 10.92
C THR A 258 5.26 -23.76 10.81
N ARG A 259 4.45 -24.10 9.80
CA ARG A 259 3.98 -25.46 9.57
C ARG A 259 5.14 -26.39 9.19
N ILE A 260 6.00 -25.98 8.28
CA ILE A 260 7.16 -26.75 7.84
C ILE A 260 8.07 -27.06 9.03
N ARG A 261 8.39 -26.06 9.87
CA ARG A 261 9.20 -26.29 11.07
C ARG A 261 8.56 -27.23 12.08
N ALA A 262 7.23 -27.20 12.22
CA ALA A 262 6.52 -28.15 13.08
C ALA A 262 6.62 -29.59 12.54
N GLU A 263 6.50 -29.78 11.23
CA GLU A 263 6.60 -31.10 10.61
C GLU A 263 8.04 -31.64 10.52
N ALA A 264 9.04 -30.77 10.51
CA ALA A 264 10.46 -31.15 10.50
C ALA A 264 10.87 -31.95 11.76
N LEU A 265 10.13 -31.81 12.86
CA LEU A 265 10.38 -32.56 14.11
C LEU A 265 10.14 -34.07 13.98
N GLY A 266 9.46 -34.52 12.91
CA GLY A 266 8.96 -35.89 12.77
C GLY A 266 9.86 -36.91 12.08
N GLU A 267 11.15 -36.63 11.81
CA GLU A 267 12.09 -37.52 11.10
C GLU A 267 11.48 -38.25 9.87
N ARG A 268 10.89 -37.48 8.94
CA ARG A 268 10.15 -37.99 7.77
C ARG A 268 10.99 -37.99 6.50
N THR A 269 10.58 -38.76 5.49
CA THR A 269 11.10 -38.52 4.14
C THR A 269 10.54 -37.19 3.59
N PRO A 270 11.22 -36.54 2.62
CA PRO A 270 10.72 -35.29 2.03
C PRO A 270 9.28 -35.36 1.49
N GLY A 271 8.92 -36.45 0.81
CA GLY A 271 7.56 -36.63 0.30
C GLY A 271 6.50 -36.71 1.41
N GLU A 272 6.77 -37.47 2.47
CA GLU A 272 5.87 -37.55 3.64
C GLU A 272 5.74 -36.21 4.35
N MET A 273 6.83 -35.47 4.48
CA MET A 273 6.84 -34.13 5.07
C MET A 273 6.05 -33.14 4.23
N LEU A 274 6.25 -33.10 2.90
CA LEU A 274 5.45 -32.26 1.99
C LEU A 274 3.97 -32.61 2.06
N LYS A 275 3.61 -33.89 2.13
CA LYS A 275 2.21 -34.31 2.29
C LYS A 275 1.61 -33.77 3.59
N ALA A 276 2.32 -33.88 4.71
CA ALA A 276 1.86 -33.37 6.00
C ALA A 276 1.75 -31.83 6.05
N VAL A 277 2.66 -31.13 5.37
CA VAL A 277 2.60 -29.68 5.17
C VAL A 277 1.38 -29.33 4.32
N ASN A 278 1.16 -30.01 3.19
CA ASN A 278 0.05 -29.75 2.28
C ASN A 278 -1.32 -29.89 2.92
N VAL A 279 -1.54 -30.96 3.69
CA VAL A 279 -2.81 -31.18 4.41
C VAL A 279 -3.11 -30.00 5.35
N GLY A 280 -2.12 -29.56 6.14
CA GLY A 280 -2.30 -28.42 7.04
C GLY A 280 -2.39 -27.07 6.31
N ALA A 281 -1.70 -26.93 5.18
CA ALA A 281 -1.71 -25.72 4.37
C ALA A 281 -3.04 -25.51 3.63
N TYR A 282 -3.63 -26.60 3.13
CA TYR A 282 -4.89 -26.57 2.40
C TYR A 282 -6.03 -25.95 3.22
N GLU A 283 -6.07 -26.17 4.53
CA GLU A 283 -7.08 -25.60 5.43
C GLU A 283 -7.15 -24.06 5.38
N PHE A 284 -6.01 -23.37 5.25
CA PHE A 284 -5.96 -21.91 5.21
C PHE A 284 -5.74 -21.32 3.81
N MET A 285 -5.29 -22.13 2.84
CA MET A 285 -5.09 -21.70 1.44
C MET A 285 -6.33 -21.96 0.58
N SER A 286 -7.16 -22.94 0.93
CA SER A 286 -8.47 -23.27 0.32
C SER A 286 -8.46 -23.45 -1.21
N GLY A 287 -7.31 -23.78 -1.82
CA GLY A 287 -7.17 -23.89 -3.28
C GLY A 287 -7.12 -22.56 -4.04
N GLU A 288 -7.27 -21.42 -3.36
CA GLU A 288 -7.22 -20.08 -4.00
C GLU A 288 -5.78 -19.55 -4.10
N VAL A 289 -4.96 -19.88 -3.11
CA VAL A 289 -3.52 -19.61 -3.09
C VAL A 289 -2.80 -20.94 -3.14
N PHE A 290 -1.61 -20.97 -3.72
CA PHE A 290 -0.75 -22.13 -3.75
C PHE A 290 0.70 -21.73 -3.50
N ALA A 291 1.54 -22.68 -3.13
CA ALA A 291 2.96 -22.46 -3.01
C ALA A 291 3.71 -23.54 -3.80
N THR A 292 4.63 -23.11 -4.66
CA THR A 292 5.59 -24.06 -5.21
C THR A 292 6.65 -24.35 -4.14
N MET A 293 7.14 -25.59 -4.06
CA MET A 293 8.17 -25.94 -3.09
C MET A 293 9.08 -27.07 -3.59
N VAL A 294 10.36 -26.98 -3.24
CA VAL A 294 11.26 -28.11 -3.22
C VAL A 294 11.71 -28.36 -1.79
N LEU A 295 11.66 -29.62 -1.35
CA LEU A 295 12.14 -30.04 -0.04
C LEU A 295 13.18 -31.14 -0.22
N LEU A 296 14.35 -30.94 0.38
CA LEU A 296 15.49 -31.84 0.33
C LEU A 296 15.85 -32.27 1.76
N ARG A 297 16.31 -33.50 1.92
CA ARG A 297 17.05 -33.99 3.08
C ARG A 297 18.46 -34.37 2.64
N TYR A 298 19.46 -33.68 3.15
CA TYR A 298 20.87 -33.83 2.78
C TYR A 298 21.69 -34.43 3.91
N PHE A 299 22.49 -35.46 3.61
CA PHE A 299 23.42 -36.11 4.55
C PHE A 299 24.86 -35.73 4.21
N PRO A 300 25.50 -34.78 4.94
CA PRO A 300 26.81 -34.22 4.55
C PRO A 300 27.94 -35.25 4.44
N GLU A 301 27.98 -36.24 5.35
CA GLU A 301 29.05 -37.24 5.36
C GLU A 301 29.06 -38.11 4.09
N SER A 302 27.88 -38.63 3.70
CA SER A 302 27.74 -39.55 2.57
C SER A 302 27.53 -38.83 1.24
N GLY A 303 27.02 -37.59 1.27
CA GLY A 303 26.51 -36.89 0.10
C GLY A 303 25.13 -37.38 -0.34
N LYS A 304 24.46 -38.25 0.43
CA LYS A 304 23.11 -38.73 0.09
C LYS A 304 22.13 -37.55 0.15
N CYS A 305 21.30 -37.45 -0.88
CA CYS A 305 20.19 -36.51 -0.96
C CYS A 305 18.88 -37.27 -1.21
N GLU A 306 17.85 -36.90 -0.47
CA GLU A 306 16.45 -37.29 -0.74
C GLU A 306 15.70 -35.99 -1.04
N PHE A 307 14.82 -35.95 -2.03
CA PHE A 307 14.03 -34.74 -2.30
C PHE A 307 12.63 -35.05 -2.83
N ALA A 308 11.75 -34.06 -2.69
CA ALA A 308 10.42 -34.05 -3.28
C ALA A 308 10.10 -32.65 -3.82
N LEU A 309 9.26 -32.60 -4.86
CA LEU A 309 8.81 -31.36 -5.50
C LEU A 309 7.31 -31.20 -5.35
N ALA A 310 6.88 -29.96 -5.16
CA ALA A 310 5.51 -29.49 -5.21
C ALA A 310 5.43 -28.35 -6.23
N GLY A 311 5.45 -28.66 -7.52
CA GLY A 311 5.34 -27.69 -8.61
C GLY A 311 6.54 -26.76 -8.86
N HIS A 312 7.54 -26.73 -7.98
CA HIS A 312 8.73 -25.88 -8.09
C HIS A 312 9.61 -26.27 -9.29
N PRO A 313 10.43 -25.33 -9.82
CA PRO A 313 11.53 -25.65 -10.73
C PRO A 313 12.47 -26.73 -10.17
N SER A 314 13.00 -27.57 -11.07
CA SER A 314 13.96 -28.62 -10.70
C SER A 314 15.28 -28.01 -10.19
N PRO A 315 15.88 -28.58 -9.14
CA PRO A 315 17.25 -28.23 -8.75
C PRO A 315 18.25 -28.52 -9.88
N LEU A 316 19.31 -27.71 -9.93
CA LEU A 316 20.38 -27.79 -10.92
C LEU A 316 21.65 -28.32 -10.26
N LEU A 317 22.21 -29.41 -10.79
CA LEU A 317 23.55 -29.87 -10.45
C LEU A 317 24.59 -29.12 -11.27
N VAL A 318 25.61 -28.60 -10.61
CA VAL A 318 26.72 -27.87 -11.21
C VAL A 318 28.01 -28.59 -10.87
N ALA A 319 28.75 -29.00 -11.90
CA ALA A 319 30.02 -29.71 -11.77
C ALA A 319 30.89 -29.48 -13.01
N ASP A 320 32.18 -29.16 -12.84
CA ASP A 320 33.17 -29.05 -13.92
C ASP A 320 32.69 -28.25 -15.15
N GLY A 321 32.01 -27.12 -14.92
CA GLY A 321 31.49 -26.25 -15.99
C GLY A 321 30.28 -26.81 -16.75
N LYS A 322 29.62 -27.83 -16.20
CA LYS A 322 28.34 -28.36 -16.66
C LYS A 322 27.22 -28.01 -15.68
N VAL A 323 26.02 -27.86 -16.22
CA VAL A 323 24.78 -27.65 -15.48
C VAL A 323 23.79 -28.69 -15.96
N GLU A 324 23.24 -29.48 -15.05
CA GLU A 324 22.26 -30.54 -15.34
C GLU A 324 21.06 -30.39 -14.41
N SER A 325 19.85 -30.32 -14.95
CA SER A 325 18.63 -30.35 -14.15
C SER A 325 18.40 -31.76 -13.60
N LEU A 326 18.05 -31.87 -12.32
CA LEU A 326 17.56 -33.13 -11.76
C LEU A 326 16.27 -33.56 -12.44
N GLU A 327 16.09 -34.87 -12.57
CA GLU A 327 14.83 -35.46 -13.03
C GLU A 327 13.69 -35.01 -12.11
N ARG A 328 12.59 -34.57 -12.71
CA ARG A 328 11.50 -33.90 -11.99
C ARG A 328 10.49 -34.93 -11.47
N PRO A 329 10.47 -35.30 -10.17
CA PRO A 329 9.36 -36.06 -9.62
C PRO A 329 8.05 -35.28 -9.78
N PHE A 330 6.96 -35.99 -10.01
CA PHE A 330 5.64 -35.38 -10.07
C PHE A 330 5.18 -34.95 -8.67
N GLY A 331 4.69 -33.72 -8.56
CA GLY A 331 3.98 -33.21 -7.39
C GLY A 331 3.36 -31.85 -7.70
N LEU A 332 2.09 -31.69 -7.34
CA LEU A 332 1.36 -30.43 -7.53
C LEU A 332 1.80 -29.40 -6.49
N PRO A 333 1.73 -28.09 -6.79
CA PRO A 333 1.94 -27.06 -5.77
C PRO A 333 1.12 -27.29 -4.50
N VAL A 334 1.73 -26.94 -3.36
CA VAL A 334 1.10 -27.02 -2.04
C VAL A 334 -0.14 -26.13 -2.02
N GLY A 335 -1.24 -26.64 -1.47
CA GLY A 335 -2.50 -25.91 -1.29
C GLY A 335 -3.49 -26.03 -2.45
N ILE A 336 -3.13 -26.65 -3.59
CA ILE A 336 -4.05 -26.83 -4.72
C ILE A 336 -5.07 -27.95 -4.47
N LEU A 337 -4.61 -29.11 -3.99
CA LEU A 337 -5.45 -30.27 -3.67
C LEU A 337 -5.15 -30.73 -2.25
N GLU A 338 -6.17 -31.11 -1.50
CA GLU A 338 -6.05 -31.57 -0.11
C GLU A 338 -5.21 -32.84 0.01
N ASP A 339 -5.53 -33.87 -0.79
CA ASP A 339 -4.80 -35.15 -0.83
C ASP A 339 -3.82 -35.19 -2.00
N GLY A 340 -2.85 -34.27 -1.98
CA GLY A 340 -1.73 -34.27 -2.92
C GLY A 340 -0.78 -35.45 -2.68
N ASP A 341 -0.25 -36.02 -3.76
CA ASP A 341 0.80 -37.03 -3.72
C ASP A 341 2.17 -36.39 -4.02
N PHE A 342 3.18 -36.77 -3.23
CA PHE A 342 4.52 -36.21 -3.24
C PHE A 342 5.53 -37.34 -3.12
N GLY A 343 6.10 -37.77 -4.24
CA GLY A 343 7.11 -38.82 -4.27
C GLY A 343 8.47 -38.34 -3.79
N THR A 344 9.18 -39.18 -3.02
CA THR A 344 10.60 -38.96 -2.67
C THR A 344 11.49 -39.58 -3.73
N SER A 345 12.38 -38.78 -4.31
CA SER A 345 13.47 -39.22 -5.19
C SER A 345 14.81 -39.11 -4.48
N GLU A 346 15.79 -39.91 -4.89
CA GLU A 346 17.13 -39.93 -4.29
C GLU A 346 18.21 -39.65 -5.33
N PHE A 347 19.29 -39.00 -4.90
CA PHE A 347 20.53 -38.87 -5.66
C PHE A 347 21.72 -38.74 -4.69
N VAL A 348 22.94 -38.73 -5.24
CA VAL A 348 24.16 -38.50 -4.47
C VAL A 348 24.83 -37.25 -5.01
N LEU A 349 25.06 -36.27 -4.12
CA LEU A 349 25.91 -35.12 -4.40
C LEU A 349 27.37 -35.58 -4.25
N ASN A 350 28.12 -35.66 -5.35
CA ASN A 350 29.52 -36.04 -5.32
C ASN A 350 30.40 -34.91 -4.84
N LYS A 351 31.62 -35.24 -4.44
CA LYS A 351 32.62 -34.24 -4.06
C LYS A 351 32.97 -33.35 -5.26
N GLY A 352 33.06 -32.05 -5.04
CA GLY A 352 33.26 -31.02 -6.07
C GLY A 352 31.97 -30.50 -6.71
N GLU A 353 30.80 -31.09 -6.41
CA GLU A 353 29.53 -30.69 -7.00
C GLU A 353 28.78 -29.68 -6.13
N SER A 354 28.08 -28.75 -6.77
CA SER A 354 27.08 -27.88 -6.14
C SER A 354 25.67 -28.25 -6.63
N LEU A 355 24.71 -28.31 -5.72
CA LEU A 355 23.29 -28.26 -6.03
C LEU A 355 22.79 -26.83 -5.88
N ILE A 356 22.14 -26.31 -6.92
CA ILE A 356 21.57 -24.96 -6.96
C ILE A 356 20.05 -25.06 -7.05
N ILE A 357 19.37 -24.29 -6.21
CA ILE A 357 17.91 -24.16 -6.20
C ILE A 357 17.58 -22.69 -6.37
N VAL A 358 16.68 -22.37 -7.29
CA VAL A 358 16.27 -21.00 -7.62
C VAL A 358 14.75 -20.88 -7.69
N THR A 359 14.24 -19.70 -7.35
CA THR A 359 12.86 -19.30 -7.69
C THR A 359 12.82 -18.67 -9.08
N ASP A 360 11.60 -18.50 -9.62
CA ASP A 360 11.37 -17.94 -10.96
C ASP A 360 11.79 -16.46 -11.07
N GLY A 361 11.89 -15.73 -9.96
CA GLY A 361 12.47 -14.39 -9.95
C GLY A 361 13.95 -14.32 -10.34
N VAL A 362 14.62 -15.45 -10.62
CA VAL A 362 15.94 -15.49 -11.27
C VAL A 362 15.82 -15.39 -12.79
N ASP A 363 15.15 -16.34 -13.45
CA ASP A 363 15.06 -16.40 -14.91
C ASP A 363 14.04 -15.40 -15.46
N GLU A 364 12.98 -15.09 -14.70
CA GLU A 364 12.00 -14.06 -15.04
C GLU A 364 12.45 -12.64 -14.68
N ALA A 365 13.66 -12.43 -14.14
CA ALA A 365 14.17 -11.10 -13.84
C ALA A 365 14.26 -10.23 -15.11
N ARG A 366 13.70 -9.02 -15.05
CA ARG A 366 13.63 -8.12 -16.22
C ARG A 366 14.67 -7.01 -16.21
N ALA A 367 15.32 -6.81 -17.35
CA ALA A 367 16.13 -5.62 -17.61
C ALA A 367 15.26 -4.42 -18.00
N GLY A 368 15.87 -3.22 -18.07
CA GLY A 368 15.15 -1.97 -18.40
C GLY A 368 14.56 -1.95 -19.81
N ASN A 369 15.00 -2.83 -20.71
CA ASN A 369 14.41 -3.03 -22.03
C ASN A 369 13.22 -4.02 -22.04
N GLY A 370 12.90 -4.63 -20.89
CA GLY A 370 11.83 -5.61 -20.73
C GLY A 370 12.23 -7.07 -20.94
N ASP A 371 13.46 -7.33 -21.39
CA ASP A 371 13.95 -8.69 -21.64
C ASP A 371 14.19 -9.44 -20.34
N PHE A 372 13.83 -10.73 -20.35
CA PHE A 372 14.11 -11.66 -19.28
C PHE A 372 15.61 -12.00 -19.20
N PHE A 373 16.09 -12.26 -17.99
CA PHE A 373 17.42 -12.83 -17.76
C PHE A 373 17.53 -14.18 -18.47
N GLY A 374 16.51 -15.02 -18.28
CA GLY A 374 16.28 -16.25 -19.01
C GLY A 374 17.19 -17.41 -18.60
N GLU A 375 16.71 -18.62 -18.92
CA GLU A 375 17.36 -19.89 -18.58
C GLU A 375 18.79 -20.00 -19.14
N GLU A 376 19.00 -19.59 -20.40
CA GLU A 376 20.32 -19.66 -21.05
C GLU A 376 21.39 -18.85 -20.30
N ARG A 377 21.07 -17.63 -19.84
CA ARG A 377 22.02 -16.80 -19.08
C ARG A 377 22.24 -17.32 -17.67
N MET A 378 21.19 -17.85 -17.05
CA MET A 378 21.30 -18.53 -15.75
C MET A 378 22.28 -19.69 -15.85
N GLU A 379 22.08 -20.61 -16.79
CA GLU A 379 22.98 -21.74 -16.99
C GLU A 379 24.41 -21.29 -17.29
N GLU A 380 24.61 -20.33 -18.20
CA GLU A 380 25.95 -19.85 -18.54
C GLU A 380 26.65 -19.23 -17.31
N THR A 381 25.92 -18.47 -16.49
CA THR A 381 26.44 -17.88 -15.25
C THR A 381 26.86 -18.96 -14.26
N LEU A 382 26.06 -20.03 -14.13
CA LEU A 382 26.39 -21.16 -13.26
C LEU A 382 27.62 -21.93 -13.76
N ARG A 383 27.73 -22.18 -15.08
CA ARG A 383 28.91 -22.83 -15.69
C ARG A 383 30.20 -22.05 -15.43
N GLN A 384 30.15 -20.73 -15.54
CA GLN A 384 31.30 -19.84 -15.31
C GLN A 384 31.55 -19.58 -13.81
N GLY A 385 30.54 -19.80 -12.98
CA GLY A 385 30.56 -19.50 -11.55
C GLY A 385 31.52 -20.38 -10.75
N GLY A 386 31.73 -21.63 -11.18
CA GLY A 386 32.52 -22.61 -10.44
C GLY A 386 31.87 -23.03 -9.11
N THR A 387 32.44 -24.04 -8.45
CA THR A 387 31.90 -24.62 -7.22
C THR A 387 32.98 -24.61 -6.12
N PRO A 388 32.68 -24.11 -4.90
CA PRO A 388 31.45 -23.43 -4.48
C PRO A 388 31.37 -21.96 -4.94
N GLY A 389 30.19 -21.35 -4.80
CA GLY A 389 29.97 -19.90 -4.96
C GLY A 389 29.25 -19.53 -6.26
N ALA A 390 28.71 -20.50 -6.98
CA ALA A 390 27.91 -20.25 -8.17
C ALA A 390 26.62 -19.49 -7.82
N GLY A 391 26.01 -19.77 -6.66
CA GLY A 391 24.74 -19.15 -6.25
C GLY A 391 24.87 -17.65 -5.99
N GLU A 392 25.91 -17.23 -5.28
CA GLU A 392 26.18 -15.80 -5.03
C GLU A 392 26.48 -15.04 -6.33
N LYS A 393 27.23 -15.66 -7.24
CA LYS A 393 27.53 -15.08 -8.56
C LYS A 393 26.29 -14.96 -9.43
N LEU A 394 25.38 -15.94 -9.37
CA LEU A 394 24.10 -15.89 -10.07
C LEU A 394 23.23 -14.74 -9.55
N LEU A 395 23.09 -14.60 -8.23
CA LEU A 395 22.33 -13.51 -7.63
C LEU A 395 22.88 -12.14 -8.05
N LYS A 396 24.21 -12.00 -8.10
CA LYS A 396 24.86 -10.79 -8.58
C LYS A 396 24.58 -10.53 -10.07
N ALA A 397 24.66 -11.57 -10.91
CA ALA A 397 24.38 -11.44 -12.35
C ALA A 397 22.94 -11.00 -12.62
N VAL A 398 21.97 -11.51 -11.86
CA VAL A 398 20.56 -11.07 -11.92
C VAL A 398 20.42 -9.60 -11.54
N ALA A 399 21.09 -9.17 -10.46
CA ALA A 399 21.07 -7.77 -10.03
C ALA A 399 21.71 -6.84 -11.08
N ASP A 400 22.84 -7.24 -11.67
CA ASP A 400 23.55 -6.50 -12.72
C ASP A 400 22.70 -6.42 -14.01
N TRP A 401 22.00 -7.49 -14.37
CA TRP A 401 21.09 -7.52 -15.52
C TRP A 401 19.92 -6.55 -15.37
N ARG A 402 19.31 -6.53 -14.19
CA ARG A 402 18.18 -5.65 -13.87
C ARG A 402 18.57 -4.17 -13.88
N GLY A 403 19.77 -3.85 -13.38
CA GLY A 403 20.24 -2.48 -13.19
C GLY A 403 19.34 -1.70 -12.23
N GLU A 404 18.87 -0.52 -12.66
CA GLU A 404 17.97 0.34 -11.87
C GLU A 404 16.49 -0.05 -11.97
N THR A 405 16.15 -1.06 -12.78
CA THR A 405 14.77 -1.51 -12.94
C THR A 405 14.25 -2.07 -11.61
N PRO A 406 13.03 -1.73 -11.15
CA PRO A 406 12.45 -2.36 -9.98
C PRO A 406 12.30 -3.88 -10.18
N PRO A 407 12.60 -4.72 -9.17
CA PRO A 407 12.33 -6.15 -9.24
C PRO A 407 10.85 -6.42 -9.57
N ASN A 408 10.62 -7.36 -10.48
CA ASN A 408 9.28 -7.82 -10.83
C ASN A 408 8.78 -8.95 -9.94
N ASP A 409 9.71 -9.74 -9.38
CA ASP A 409 9.43 -10.84 -8.45
C ASP A 409 10.54 -11.01 -7.42
N ASP A 410 10.26 -11.80 -6.38
CA ASP A 410 11.22 -12.16 -5.35
C ASP A 410 12.31 -13.08 -5.94
N THR A 411 13.57 -12.84 -5.58
CA THR A 411 14.69 -13.62 -6.12
C THR A 411 15.34 -14.43 -5.01
N THR A 412 15.21 -15.74 -5.05
CA THR A 412 15.83 -16.65 -4.07
C THR A 412 16.79 -17.63 -4.74
N VAL A 413 17.96 -17.80 -4.13
CA VAL A 413 18.99 -18.75 -4.56
C VAL A 413 19.52 -19.49 -3.35
N VAL A 414 19.59 -20.82 -3.42
CA VAL A 414 20.20 -21.70 -2.42
C VAL A 414 21.27 -22.56 -3.11
N GLU A 415 22.42 -22.72 -2.45
CA GLU A 415 23.54 -23.55 -2.89
C GLU A 415 23.93 -24.55 -1.80
N ILE A 416 24.09 -25.82 -2.19
CA ILE A 416 24.65 -26.88 -1.36
C ILE A 416 25.88 -27.42 -2.08
N TYR A 417 27.06 -27.29 -1.48
CA TYR A 417 28.30 -27.78 -2.05
C TYR A 417 28.93 -28.84 -1.16
N ARG A 418 29.47 -29.87 -1.81
CA ARG A 418 30.21 -30.94 -1.14
C ARG A 418 31.69 -30.89 -1.55
N ALA A 419 32.58 -30.82 -0.56
CA ALA A 419 34.04 -30.74 -0.76
C ALA A 419 34.73 -32.09 -1.00
#